data_AF-A0A957DLB6-F1
#
_entry.id   AF-A0A957DLB6-F1
#
_cell.length_a   1.000
_cell.length_b   1.000
_cell.length_c   1.000
_cell.angle_alpha   90.00
_cell.angle_beta   90.00
_cell.angle_gamma   90.00
#
_symmetry.space_group_name_H-M   'P 1'
#
loop_
_entity.id
_entity.type
_entity.pdbx_description
1 polymer ?
#
loop_
_entity_poly.entity_id
_entity_poly.type
_entity_poly.pdbx_seq_one_letter_code
_entity_poly.pdbx_strand_id
1 'polypeptide(L)'
;MDIVLLLVGMIVVGLVMGWVAGLIWPENRPIGVQGDYGVAVVTAVLVGLLDWYVIPAMGFSQGLVYLGLALEPALGALLVLWIVRKAKQ
;
A
#
# COMPACT_ATOMS: atom_id res chain seq x y z
N MET A 1 -1.12 9.21 16.84
CA MET A 1 -1.85 9.45 15.57
C MET A 1 -3.26 8.96 15.78
N ASP A 2 -4.26 9.74 15.37
CA ASP A 2 -5.64 9.27 15.32
C ASP A 2 -5.73 8.16 14.25
N ILE A 3 -6.42 7.06 14.57
CA ILE A 3 -6.64 5.95 13.63
C ILE A 3 -7.34 6.45 12.35
N VAL A 4 -8.16 7.49 12.45
CA VAL A 4 -8.81 8.13 11.29
C VAL A 4 -7.76 8.76 10.38
N LEU A 5 -6.76 9.46 10.93
CA LEU A 5 -5.67 10.07 10.15
C LEU A 5 -4.80 9.01 9.49
N LEU A 6 -4.54 7.89 10.16
CA LEU A 6 -3.85 6.74 9.59
C LEU A 6 -4.59 6.24 8.35
N LEU A 7 -5.89 5.96 8.47
CA LEU A 7 -6.71 5.44 7.38
C LEU A 7 -6.77 6.39 6.19
N VAL A 8 -6.95 7.69 6.44
CA VAL A 8 -6.90 8.71 5.38
C VAL A 8 -5.54 8.71 4.70
N GLY A 9 -4.45 8.64 5.46
CA GLY A 9 -3.09 8.54 4.94
C GLY A 9 -2.91 7.30 4.05
N MET A 10 -3.37 6.13 4.48
CA MET A 10 -3.26 4.89 3.72
C MET A 10 -4.09 4.90 2.43
N ILE A 11 -5.27 5.53 2.44
CA ILE A 11 -6.06 5.73 1.23
C ILE A 11 -5.28 6.60 0.23
N VAL A 12 -4.71 7.72 0.69
CA VAL A 12 -3.90 8.59 -0.17
C VAL A 12 -2.68 7.84 -0.72
N VAL A 13 -1.94 7.12 0.12
CA VAL A 13 -0.78 6.31 -0.31
C VAL A 13 -1.19 5.27 -1.35
N GLY A 14 -2.29 4.54 -1.11
CA GLY A 14 -2.81 3.55 -2.04
C GLY A 14 -3.22 4.16 -3.38
N LEU A 15 -3.86 5.33 -3.39
CA LEU A 15 -4.19 6.05 -4.63
C LEU A 15 -2.93 6.48 -5.38
N VAL A 16 -1.93 7.03 -4.68
CA VAL A 16 -0.66 7.42 -5.29
C VAL A 16 0.04 6.18 -5.88
N MET A 17 0.08 5.07 -5.16
CA MET A 17 0.72 3.84 -5.65
C MET A 17 -0.05 3.19 -6.80
N GLY A 18 -1.38 3.25 -6.81
CA GLY A 18 -2.18 2.82 -7.96
C GLY A 18 -1.86 3.63 -9.22
N TRP A 19 -1.62 4.94 -9.08
CA TRP A 19 -1.19 5.80 -10.16
C TRP A 19 0.24 5.47 -10.61
N VAL A 20 1.19 5.33 -9.66
CA VAL A 20 2.58 4.95 -9.94
C VAL A 20 2.66 3.60 -10.65
N ALA A 21 1.90 2.59 -10.21
CA ALA A 21 1.84 1.30 -10.88
C ALA A 21 1.38 1.42 -12.34
N GLY A 22 0.52 2.39 -12.63
CA GLY A 22 0.08 2.73 -13.97
C GLY A 22 1.19 3.32 -14.86
N LEU A 23 2.22 3.95 -14.27
CA LEU A 23 3.41 4.43 -14.96
C LEU A 23 4.47 3.33 -15.14
N ILE A 24 4.61 2.45 -14.14
CA ILE A 24 5.57 1.33 -14.19
C ILE A 24 5.09 0.27 -15.19
N TRP A 25 3.78 -0.02 -15.22
CA TRP A 25 3.18 -1.05 -16.08
C TRP A 25 1.99 -0.49 -16.88
N PRO A 26 2.22 0.39 -17.87
CA PRO A 26 1.16 1.07 -18.61
C PRO A 26 0.28 0.11 -19.42
N GLU A 27 0.88 -0.91 -20.05
CA GLU A 27 0.21 -1.84 -20.97
C GLU A 27 -0.42 -3.06 -20.27
N ASN A 28 -0.12 -3.26 -18.98
CA ASN A 28 -0.49 -4.47 -18.25
C ASN A 28 -1.38 -4.14 -17.05
N ARG A 29 -2.67 -3.92 -17.32
CA ARG A 29 -3.71 -3.65 -16.32
C ARG A 29 -4.83 -4.70 -16.39
N PRO A 30 -4.62 -5.90 -15.84
CA PRO A 30 -5.52 -7.03 -16.05
C PRO A 30 -6.86 -6.93 -15.30
N ILE A 31 -7.00 -5.95 -14.40
CA ILE A 31 -8.26 -5.59 -13.72
C ILE A 31 -8.70 -4.16 -14.13
N GLY A 32 -8.06 -3.60 -15.15
CA GLY A 32 -8.27 -2.21 -15.55
C GLY A 32 -7.78 -1.19 -14.52
N VAL A 33 -7.97 0.09 -14.84
CA VAL A 33 -7.47 1.22 -14.04
C VAL A 33 -8.13 1.28 -12.67
N GLN A 34 -9.46 1.13 -12.62
CA GLN A 34 -10.21 1.16 -11.36
C GLN A 34 -9.83 -0.01 -10.44
N GLY A 35 -9.57 -1.19 -11.01
CA GLY A 35 -9.10 -2.36 -10.27
C GLY A 35 -7.74 -2.14 -9.63
N ASP A 36 -6.78 -1.52 -10.35
CA ASP A 36 -5.46 -1.22 -9.80
C ASP A 36 -5.55 -0.25 -8.60
N TYR A 37 -6.35 0.81 -8.71
CA TYR A 37 -6.56 1.74 -7.59
C TYR A 37 -7.23 1.04 -6.40
N GLY A 38 -8.26 0.23 -6.65
CA GLY A 38 -8.95 -0.51 -5.59
C GLY A 38 -8.02 -1.46 -4.85
N VAL A 39 -7.24 -2.27 -5.58
CA VAL A 39 -6.27 -3.20 -5.00
C VAL A 39 -5.17 -2.44 -4.24
N ALA A 40 -4.65 -1.34 -4.79
CA ALA A 40 -3.62 -0.55 -4.12
C ALA A 40 -4.11 0.06 -2.80
N VAL A 41 -5.33 0.63 -2.78
CA VAL A 41 -5.93 1.21 -1.57
C VAL A 41 -6.19 0.15 -0.52
N VAL A 42 -6.83 -0.97 -0.89
CA VAL A 42 -7.10 -2.07 0.06
C VAL A 42 -5.79 -2.61 0.63
N THR A 43 -4.78 -2.81 -0.22
CA THR A 43 -3.47 -3.29 0.24
C THR A 43 -2.80 -2.30 1.19
N ALA A 44 -2.74 -1.01 0.83
CA ALA A 44 -2.13 0.01 1.67
C ALA A 44 -2.83 0.13 3.03
N VAL A 45 -4.16 0.05 3.06
CA VAL A 45 -4.93 0.07 4.32
C VAL A 45 -4.62 -1.16 5.16
N LEU A 46 -4.64 -2.36 4.59
CA LEU A 46 -4.37 -3.60 5.33
C LEU A 46 -2.94 -3.63 5.88
N VAL A 47 -1.95 -3.30 5.06
CA VAL A 47 -0.55 -3.26 5.47
C VAL A 47 -0.33 -2.17 6.51
N GLY A 48 -0.81 -0.95 6.28
CA GLY A 48 -0.67 0.14 7.25
C GLY A 48 -1.35 -0.12 8.59
N LEU A 49 -2.47 -0.84 8.60
CA LEU A 49 -3.10 -1.29 9.84
C LEU A 49 -2.26 -2.36 10.54
N LEU A 50 -1.71 -3.33 9.81
CA LEU A 50 -0.79 -4.32 10.38
C LEU A 50 0.42 -3.63 11.00
N ASP A 51 1.05 -2.73 10.27
CA ASP A 51 2.25 -2.00 10.69
C ASP A 51 2.00 -1.17 11.94
N TRP A 52 0.83 -0.53 12.03
CA TRP A 52 0.41 0.25 13.19
C TRP A 52 0.38 -0.56 14.50
N TYR A 53 0.09 -1.87 14.43
CA TYR A 53 0.05 -2.74 15.62
C TYR A 53 1.33 -3.57 15.77
N VAL A 54 1.89 -4.08 14.68
CA VAL A 54 2.98 -5.05 14.69
C VAL A 54 4.33 -4.37 14.91
N ILE A 55 4.61 -3.22 14.29
CA ILE A 55 5.92 -2.56 14.42
C ILE A 55 6.18 -2.05 15.84
N PRO A 56 5.22 -1.41 16.53
CA PRO A 56 5.41 -1.05 17.94
C PRO A 56 5.58 -2.28 18.84
N ALA A 57 4.89 -3.39 18.54
CA ALA A 57 5.00 -4.63 19.31
C ALA A 57 6.38 -5.29 19.18
N MET A 58 7.12 -5.02 18.11
CA MET A 58 8.50 -5.49 17.90
C MET A 58 9.55 -4.72 18.71
N GLY A 59 9.18 -3.64 19.42
CA GLY A 59 10.09 -2.86 20.26
C GLY A 59 10.99 -1.91 19.48
N PHE A 60 10.64 -1.56 18.24
CA PHE A 60 11.38 -0.59 17.44
C PHE A 60 11.28 0.84 17.97
N SER A 61 12.27 1.67 17.62
CA SER A 61 12.25 3.10 17.93
C SER A 61 11.14 3.81 17.16
N GLN A 62 10.61 4.92 17.71
CA GLN A 62 9.51 5.64 17.04
C GLN A 62 9.85 6.10 15.62
N GLY A 63 11.11 6.47 15.36
CA GLY A 63 11.54 6.84 14.02
C GLY A 63 11.41 5.70 13.00
N LEU A 64 11.80 4.49 13.39
CA LEU A 64 11.66 3.29 12.55
C LEU A 64 10.19 2.89 12.37
N VAL A 65 9.36 3.08 13.40
CA VAL A 65 7.91 2.84 13.31
C VAL A 65 7.29 3.72 12.25
N TYR A 66 7.57 5.02 12.24
CA TYR A 66 7.02 5.93 11.23
C TYR A 66 7.57 5.66 9.84
N LEU A 67 8.84 5.23 9.73
CA LEU A 67 9.45 4.89 8.46
C LEU A 67 8.82 3.62 7.85
N GLY A 68 8.64 2.56 8.65
CA GLY A 68 7.96 1.34 8.22
C GLY A 68 6.52 1.65 7.78
N LEU A 69 5.77 2.34 8.64
CA LEU A 69 4.39 2.73 8.38
C LEU A 69 4.20 3.58 7.10
N ALA A 70 5.22 4.33 6.68
CA ALA A 70 5.17 5.10 5.44
C ALA A 70 5.55 4.28 4.20
N LEU A 71 6.54 3.39 4.31
CA LEU A 71 7.13 2.69 3.17
C LEU A 71 6.48 1.34 2.89
N GLU A 72 6.18 0.56 3.92
CA GLU A 72 5.66 -0.80 3.79
C GLU A 72 4.29 -0.83 3.10
N PRO A 73 3.33 0.07 3.39
CA PRO A 73 2.05 0.11 2.67
C PRO A 73 2.23 0.45 1.19
N ALA A 74 3.18 1.33 0.87
CA ALA A 74 3.45 1.75 -0.50
C ALA A 74 4.08 0.62 -1.32
N LEU A 75 5.12 -0.01 -0.77
CA LEU A 75 5.80 -1.15 -1.38
C LEU A 75 4.88 -2.37 -1.46
N GLY A 76 4.08 -2.61 -0.42
CA GLY A 76 3.07 -3.66 -0.37
C GLY A 76 2.03 -3.50 -1.48
N ALA A 77 1.50 -2.29 -1.67
CA ALA A 77 0.56 -1.99 -2.76
C ALA A 77 1.16 -2.29 -4.14
N LEU A 78 2.38 -1.85 -4.41
CA LEU A 78 3.06 -2.14 -5.68
C LEU A 78 3.35 -3.63 -5.86
N LEU A 79 3.76 -4.32 -4.79
CA LEU A 79 4.05 -5.76 -4.82
C LEU A 79 2.78 -6.57 -5.12
N VAL A 80 1.67 -6.28 -4.43
CA VAL A 80 0.40 -6.98 -4.67
C VAL A 80 -0.08 -6.72 -6.10
N LEU A 81 0.01 -5.49 -6.59
CA LEU A 81 -0.32 -5.16 -7.96
C LEU A 81 0.55 -5.90 -8.98
N TRP A 82 1.83 -6.10 -8.69
CA TRP A 82 2.73 -6.92 -9.50
C TRP A 82 2.34 -8.40 -9.46
N ILE A 83 2.00 -8.95 -8.30
CA ILE A 83 1.52 -10.34 -8.16
C ILE A 83 0.24 -10.55 -8.96
N VAL A 84 -0.72 -9.65 -8.85
CA VAL A 84 -2.00 -9.70 -9.60
C VAL A 84 -1.74 -9.73 -11.11
N ARG A 85 -0.77 -8.94 -11.58
CA ARG A 85 -0.34 -8.95 -12.99
C ARG A 85 0.27 -10.26 -13.40
N LYS A 86 1.14 -10.83 -12.57
CA LYS A 86 1.77 -12.13 -12.85
C LYS A 86 0.81 -13.30 -12.80
N ALA A 87 -0.21 -13.26 -11.94
CA ALA A 87 -1.19 -14.32 -11.82
C ALA A 87 -2.22 -14.36 -12.98
N LYS A 88 -2.38 -13.25 -13.71
CA LYS A 88 -3.32 -13.13 -14.84
C LYS A 88 -2.66 -13.18 -16.22
N GLN A 89 -1.33 -13.29 -16.27
CA GLN A 89 -0.56 -13.57 -17.48
C GLN A 89 -0.44 -15.08 -17.68
#